data_AF-A0A820TGH4-F1
#
_entry.id   AF-A0A820TGH4-F1
#
_cell.length_a   1.000
_cell.length_b   1.000
_cell.length_c   1.000
_cell.angle_alpha   90.00
_cell.angle_beta   90.00
_cell.angle_gamma   90.00
#
_symmetry.space_group_name_H-M   'P 1'
#
loop_
_entity.id
_entity.type
_entity.pdbx_description
1 polymer ?
#
loop_
_entity_poly.entity_id
_entity_poly.type
_entity_poly.pdbx_seq_one_letter_code
_entity_poly.pdbx_strand_id
1 'polypeptide(L)' 'MPIALVVREQKKLVVEELPFPKYGSKELLIKVTHVAQNPTDWKHVHFGLAKPGSIVGCDFSGIVVKVGKEAV' A
#
# COMPACT_ATOMS: atom_id res chain seq x y z
N MET A 1 -4.33 7.95 11.24
CA MET A 1 -4.09 6.60 10.67
C MET A 1 -4.43 6.68 9.19
N PRO A 2 -3.55 6.27 8.26
CA PRO A 2 -3.90 6.22 6.84
C PRO A 2 -5.01 5.20 6.56
N ILE A 3 -5.87 5.51 5.59
CA ILE A 3 -6.87 4.58 5.05
C ILE A 3 -6.23 3.79 3.91
N ALA A 4 -6.48 2.48 3.85
CA ALA A 4 -5.99 1.58 2.82
C ALA A 4 -7.07 0.60 2.36
N LEU A 5 -6.90 0.04 1.15
CA LEU A 5 -7.71 -1.06 0.63
C LEU A 5 -6.96 -2.38 0.88
N VAL A 6 -7.50 -3.22 1.77
CA VAL A 6 -6.82 -4.41 2.31
C VAL A 6 -7.51 -5.69 1.90
N VAL A 7 -6.74 -6.68 1.47
CA VAL A 7 -7.21 -8.06 1.27
C VAL A 7 -7.40 -8.73 2.62
N ARG A 8 -8.61 -9.13 2.98
CA ARG A 8 -8.86 -9.85 4.24
C ARG A 8 -9.06 -11.34 4.03
N GLU A 9 -9.74 -11.71 2.96
CA GLU A 9 -9.94 -13.09 2.52
C GLU A 9 -9.86 -13.10 0.98
N GLN A 10 -9.81 -14.28 0.38
CA GLN A 10 -9.81 -14.39 -1.08
C GLN A 10 -11.04 -13.67 -1.66
N LYS A 11 -10.82 -12.77 -2.62
CA LYS A 11 -11.86 -11.91 -3.22
C LYS A 11 -12.59 -10.95 -2.26
N LYS A 12 -12.10 -10.77 -1.02
CA LYS A 12 -12.68 -9.84 -0.04
C LYS A 12 -11.72 -8.70 0.27
N LEU A 13 -12.14 -7.49 -0.11
CA LEU A 13 -11.43 -6.25 0.13
C LEU A 13 -12.17 -5.40 1.17
N VAL A 14 -11.42 -4.77 2.07
CA VAL A 14 -11.95 -3.87 3.10
C VAL A 14 -11.21 -2.55 3.04
N VAL A 15 -11.94 -1.45 3.07
CA VAL A 15 -11.37 -0.11 3.28
C VAL A 15 -11.29 0.11 4.78
N GLU A 16 -10.09 0.28 5.31
CA GLU A 16 -9.88 0.43 6.75
C GLU A 16 -8.68 1.32 7.09
N GLU A 17 -8.70 1.84 8.32
CA GLU A 17 -7.59 2.60 8.88
C GLU A 17 -6.51 1.65 9.39
N LEU A 18 -5.26 1.95 9.06
CA LEU A 18 -4.09 1.21 9.51
C LEU A 18 -3.15 2.12 10.32
N PRO A 19 -2.32 1.57 11.21
CA PRO A 19 -1.21 2.31 11.79
C PRO A 19 -0.30 2.88 10.71
N PHE A 20 0.42 3.96 11.04
CA PHE A 20 1.47 4.45 10.15
C PHE A 20 2.52 3.35 9.93
N PRO A 21 2.98 3.14 8.69
CA PRO A 21 4.04 2.18 8.43
C PRO A 21 5.33 2.63 9.13
N LYS A 22 6.06 1.68 9.66
CA LYS A 22 7.45 1.90 10.07
C LYS A 22 8.30 2.01 8.80
N TYR A 23 9.32 2.85 8.83
CA TYR A 23 10.28 3.01 7.74
C TYR A 23 11.71 2.98 8.29
N GLY A 24 12.62 2.38 7.53
CA GLY A 24 14.03 2.19 7.87
C GLY A 24 14.93 3.38 7.50
N SER A 25 16.23 3.25 7.80
CA SER A 25 17.22 4.29 7.49
C SER A 25 17.42 4.53 6.00
N LYS A 26 17.12 3.55 5.13
CA LYS A 26 17.26 3.62 3.67
C LYS A 26 15.94 3.80 2.92
N GLU A 27 14.86 4.09 3.63
CA GLU A 27 13.52 4.18 3.06
C GLU A 27 12.97 5.61 3.12
N LEU A 28 11.99 5.89 2.25
CA LEU A 28 11.19 7.11 2.27
C LEU A 28 9.81 6.80 2.81
N LEU A 29 9.27 7.70 3.64
CA LEU A 29 7.84 7.68 3.97
C LEU A 29 7.12 8.64 3.02
N ILE A 30 6.16 8.11 2.27
CA ILE A 30 5.41 8.85 1.26
C ILE A 30 3.96 9.01 1.72
N LYS A 31 3.47 10.25 1.75
CA LYS A 31 2.03 10.53 1.81
C LYS A 31 1.47 10.36 0.41
N VAL A 32 0.88 9.20 0.16
CA VAL A 32 0.22 8.87 -1.12
C VAL A 32 -0.93 9.85 -1.36
N THR A 33 -0.98 10.44 -2.55
CA THR A 33 -2.04 11.37 -2.97
C THR A 33 -2.92 10.79 -4.06
N HIS A 34 -2.34 9.96 -4.94
CA HIS A 34 -3.02 9.31 -6.06
C HIS A 34 -2.48 7.89 -6.22
N VAL A 35 -3.36 6.97 -6.62
CA VAL A 35 -3.03 5.59 -6.94
C VAL A 35 -3.78 5.21 -8.21
N ALA A 36 -3.06 4.76 -9.23
CA ALA A 36 -3.65 4.23 -10.46
C ALA A 36 -4.10 2.78 -10.25
N GLN A 37 -5.26 2.43 -10.82
CA GLN A 37 -5.74 1.05 -10.84
C GLN A 37 -5.15 0.32 -12.04
N ASN A 38 -4.47 -0.79 -11.79
CA ASN A 38 -3.80 -1.61 -12.78
C ASN A 38 -4.39 -3.03 -12.83
N PRO A 39 -4.15 -3.80 -13.91
CA PRO A 39 -4.57 -5.19 -13.97
C PRO A 39 -4.02 -6.05 -12.82
N THR A 40 -2.85 -5.70 -12.29
CA THR A 40 -2.25 -6.42 -11.15
C THR A 40 -3.14 -6.38 -9.91
N ASP A 41 -3.78 -5.24 -9.63
CA ASP A 41 -4.57 -5.03 -8.41
C ASP A 41 -5.74 -6.02 -8.32
N TRP A 42 -6.61 -6.03 -9.33
CA TRP A 42 -7.77 -6.93 -9.32
C TRP A 42 -7.38 -8.38 -9.59
N LYS A 43 -6.36 -8.65 -10.42
CA LYS A 43 -5.95 -10.03 -10.73
C LYS A 43 -5.36 -10.72 -9.50
N HIS A 44 -4.56 -10.02 -8.70
CA HIS A 44 -3.99 -10.63 -7.49
C HIS A 44 -5.07 -10.99 -6.47
N VAL A 45 -6.09 -10.15 -6.34
CA VAL A 45 -7.24 -10.41 -5.47
C VAL A 45 -8.10 -11.54 -6.03
N HIS A 46 -8.41 -11.50 -7.33
CA HIS A 46 -9.33 -12.42 -7.98
C HIS A 46 -8.77 -13.85 -8.08
N PHE A 47 -7.51 -13.99 -8.48
CA PHE A 47 -6.85 -15.28 -8.66
C PHE A 47 -6.16 -15.79 -7.39
N GLY A 48 -6.31 -15.09 -6.25
CA GLY A 48 -5.74 -15.52 -4.96
C GLY A 48 -4.21 -15.44 -4.88
N LEU A 49 -3.59 -14.52 -5.63
CA LEU A 49 -2.15 -14.30 -5.59
C LEU A 49 -1.74 -13.33 -4.47
N ALA A 50 -2.66 -12.47 -4.01
CA ALA A 50 -2.46 -11.65 -2.81
C ALA A 50 -2.74 -12.47 -1.53
N LYS A 51 -1.96 -12.22 -0.49
CA LYS A 51 -2.16 -12.83 0.83
C LYS A 51 -3.11 -11.97 1.67
N PRO A 52 -3.88 -12.55 2.61
CA PRO A 52 -4.55 -11.79 3.64
C PRO A 52 -3.58 -10.80 4.33
N GLY A 53 -3.99 -9.55 4.45
CA GLY A 53 -3.19 -8.43 4.95
C GLY A 53 -2.47 -7.61 3.88
N SER A 54 -2.43 -8.06 2.62
CA SER A 54 -1.87 -7.26 1.52
C SER A 54 -2.70 -6.00 1.27
N ILE A 55 -2.03 -4.87 1.08
CA ILE A 55 -2.63 -3.61 0.61
C ILE A 55 -2.57 -3.60 -0.92
N VAL A 56 -3.67 -3.22 -1.56
CA VAL A 56 -3.81 -3.15 -3.03
C VAL A 56 -3.43 -1.74 -3.52
N GLY A 57 -2.85 -1.64 -4.73
CA GLY A 57 -2.37 -0.39 -5.33
C GLY A 57 -0.85 -0.32 -5.38
N CYS A 58 -0.25 -0.69 -6.51
CA CYS A 58 1.21 -0.70 -6.68
C CYS A 58 1.77 0.50 -7.48
N ASP A 59 0.90 1.35 -8.03
CA ASP A 59 1.29 2.46 -8.89
C ASP A 59 0.74 3.75 -8.33
N PHE A 60 1.60 4.54 -7.69
CA PHE A 60 1.18 5.66 -6.87
C PHE A 60 2.11 6.86 -7.02
N SER A 61 1.57 8.03 -6.71
CA SER A 61 2.32 9.26 -6.55
C SER A 61 1.95 9.96 -5.25
N GLY A 62 2.91 10.67 -4.68
CA GLY A 62 2.73 11.30 -3.38
C GLY A 62 3.87 12.22 -2.99
N ILE A 63 3.76 12.72 -1.77
CA ILE A 63 4.70 13.67 -1.19
C ILE A 63 5.61 12.91 -0.24
N VAL A 64 6.93 13.04 -0.38
CA VAL A 64 7.88 12.53 0.62
C VAL A 64 7.72 13.33 1.90
N VAL A 65 7.32 12.67 2.99
CA VAL A 65 7.09 13.32 4.30
C VAL A 65 8.19 12.99 5.33
N LYS A 66 8.96 11.92 5.12
CA LYS A 66 10.18 11.60 5.87
C LYS A 66 11.20 10.93 4.96
N VAL A 67 12.47 11.20 5.24
CA VAL A 67 13.64 10.61 4.57
C VAL A 67 14.44 9.86 5.64
N GLY A 68 14.76 8.59 5.40
CA GLY A 68 15.67 7.83 6.24
C GLY A 68 17.09 8.43 6.22
N LYS A 69 17.86 8.25 7.28
CA LYS A 69 19.21 8.87 7.44
C LYS A 69 20.20 8.50 6.33
N GLU A 70 20.04 7.33 5.73
CA GLU A 70 20.86 6.77 4.66
C GLU A 70 20.08 6.66 3.34
N ALA A 71 18.89 7.26 3.27
CA ALA A 71 18.15 7.36 2.03
C ALA A 71 18.71 8.57 1.28
N VAL A 72 19.14 8.35 0.03
CA VAL A 72 19.92 9.21 -0.88
C VAL A 72 21.42 8.94 -0.85
#